data_AF-A0A966Q334-F1
#
_entry.id   AF-A0A966Q334-F1
#
_cell.length_a   1.000
_cell.length_b   1.000
_cell.length_c   1.000
_cell.angle_alpha   90.00
_cell.angle_beta   90.00
_cell.angle_gamma   90.00
#
_symmetry.space_group_name_H-M   'P 1'
#
loop_
_entity.id
_entity.type
_entity.pdbx_description
1 polymer ?
#
loop_
_entity_poly.entity_id
_entity_poly.type
_entity_poly.pdbx_seq_one_letter_code
_entity_poly.pdbx_strand_id
1 'polypeptide(L)'
;TNLITSYTNPIYASLNIAWTYTNTAYSASNVAYNAANTALSNTSGVSFNGNFNVPTGNVGIGTTSPTSKFQVVGANAEITRITATGASGGYQAFYFDNSTPWYIGSSKATSAGNINDLYIGSGFGTTNNLIFGSSGTEQMRITSTNGNIGIGTSTPTTLNGNVSKLINVLSPVNSVINFTSNTAGFAGVLEFNRTGRSGVTRYAQFQGQTDASDNGLFIFYTAVAGADVTEQARIDTTGITGKFPSLFQSSTQATTSTDRSLGVSASWTDHLSVTFTTTKVGPIYAGAVFAMTYESGFVQGEAQFVLSGAASKTSQYMAVAQQSDQNRARGAHNTTWMFGNCPAGTYTLTLQVRNNGSGSTWILNYYSAFDTLYTSYM
;
A
#
# COMPACT_ATOMS: atom_id res chain seq x y z
N THR A 1 12.84 114.90 31.92
CA THR A 1 13.22 113.53 32.29
C THR A 1 12.22 112.99 33.30
N ASN A 2 11.96 111.68 33.23
CA ASN A 2 11.12 110.86 34.12
C ASN A 2 9.65 110.76 33.70
N LEU A 3 9.05 109.58 33.64
CA LEU A 3 9.53 108.20 33.56
C LEU A 3 8.25 107.43 33.16
N ILE A 4 8.24 106.76 32.01
CA ILE A 4 7.12 105.89 31.64
C ILE A 4 7.23 104.67 32.55
N THR A 5 6.39 104.59 33.59
CA THR A 5 6.18 103.36 34.34
C THR A 5 5.11 102.54 33.63
N SER A 6 5.53 101.35 33.20
CA SER A 6 4.76 100.37 32.47
C SER A 6 3.57 99.87 33.27
N TYR A 7 2.37 99.98 32.69
CA TYR A 7 1.20 99.25 33.15
C TYR A 7 1.35 97.77 32.72
N THR A 8 1.61 96.89 33.69
CA THR A 8 1.52 95.44 33.48
C THR A 8 0.06 95.01 33.62
N ASN A 9 -0.63 94.88 32.48
CA ASN A 9 -1.97 94.30 32.48
C ASN A 9 -1.86 92.79 32.80
N PRO A 10 -2.40 92.32 33.95
CA PRO A 10 -2.21 90.96 34.45
C PRO A 10 -2.80 89.89 33.52
N ILE A 11 -3.81 90.26 32.72
CA ILE A 11 -4.43 89.34 31.75
C ILE A 11 -3.42 88.97 30.65
N TYR A 12 -2.68 89.93 30.10
CA TYR A 12 -1.66 89.67 29.08
C TYR A 12 -0.45 88.91 29.63
N ALA A 13 -0.08 89.14 30.89
CA ALA A 13 0.96 88.36 31.56
C ALA A 13 0.54 86.89 31.67
N SER A 14 -0.68 86.62 32.14
CA SER A 14 -1.20 85.24 32.26
C SER A 14 -1.37 84.53 30.91
N LEU A 15 -1.79 85.25 29.86
CA LEU A 15 -1.95 84.69 28.51
C LEU A 15 -0.61 84.34 27.87
N ASN A 16 0.40 85.22 28.02
CA ASN A 16 1.76 84.95 27.57
C ASN A 16 2.35 83.74 28.31
N ILE A 17 2.20 83.68 29.63
CA ILE A 17 2.67 82.55 30.44
C ILE A 17 2.02 81.24 29.96
N ALA A 18 0.70 81.20 29.77
CA ALA A 18 -0.01 80.03 29.27
C ALA A 18 0.45 79.60 27.86
N TRP A 19 0.62 80.56 26.94
CA TRP A 19 1.12 80.30 25.59
C TRP A 19 2.55 79.76 25.62
N THR A 20 3.42 80.34 26.45
CA THR A 20 4.78 79.84 26.68
C THR A 20 4.77 78.42 27.25
N TYR A 21 3.93 78.10 28.25
CA TYR A 21 3.81 76.73 28.78
C TYR A 21 3.35 75.72 27.71
N THR A 22 2.31 76.05 26.93
CA THR A 22 1.83 75.16 25.86
C THR A 22 2.85 74.95 24.74
N ASN A 23 3.56 76.01 24.34
CA ASN A 23 4.61 75.94 23.33
C ASN A 23 5.84 75.17 23.86
N THR A 24 6.18 75.32 25.15
CA THR A 24 7.26 74.56 25.80
C THR A 24 6.90 73.08 25.91
N ALA A 25 5.65 72.73 26.26
CA ALA A 25 5.18 71.35 26.31
C ALA A 25 5.10 70.70 24.92
N TYR A 26 4.60 71.42 23.91
CA TYR A 26 4.59 70.97 22.52
C TYR A 26 6.01 70.79 21.96
N SER A 27 6.90 71.75 22.23
CA SER A 27 8.31 71.68 21.85
C SER A 27 9.05 70.57 22.58
N ALA A 28 8.79 70.34 23.87
CA ALA A 28 9.35 69.22 24.63
C ALA A 28 8.85 67.86 24.11
N SER A 29 7.57 67.77 23.72
CA SER A 29 7.01 66.57 23.07
C SER A 29 7.63 66.33 21.69
N ASN A 30 7.84 67.38 20.90
CA ASN A 30 8.49 67.29 19.59
C ASN A 30 9.99 67.00 19.70
N VAL A 31 10.66 67.56 20.71
CA VAL A 31 12.07 67.28 21.02
C VAL A 31 12.21 65.86 21.57
N ALA A 32 11.28 65.35 22.37
CA ALA A 32 11.29 63.95 22.81
C ALA A 32 11.03 62.98 21.65
N TYR A 33 10.10 63.31 20.74
CA TYR A 33 9.83 62.54 19.53
C TYR A 33 11.02 62.56 18.54
N ASN A 34 11.58 63.73 18.29
CA ASN A 34 12.75 63.89 17.42
C ASN A 34 14.04 63.36 18.06
N ALA A 35 14.21 63.44 19.38
CA ALA A 35 15.29 62.79 20.11
C ALA A 35 15.13 61.28 20.12
N ALA A 36 13.92 60.72 20.19
CA ALA A 36 13.73 59.28 19.99
C ALA A 36 14.12 58.85 18.55
N ASN A 37 13.88 59.72 17.57
CA ASN A 37 14.18 59.45 16.16
C ASN A 37 15.66 59.74 15.78
N THR A 38 16.37 60.58 16.53
CA THR A 38 17.79 60.94 16.30
C THR A 38 18.77 60.32 17.32
N ALA A 39 18.33 59.92 18.52
CA ALA A 39 19.13 59.22 19.53
C ALA A 39 19.24 57.71 19.28
N LEU A 40 18.50 57.16 18.32
CA LEU A 40 18.82 55.84 17.76
C LEU A 40 19.79 56.02 16.59
N SER A 41 20.94 56.65 16.87
CA SER A 41 22.14 56.25 16.14
C SER A 41 22.28 54.73 16.28
N ASN A 42 22.85 54.04 15.30
CA ASN A 42 23.22 52.63 15.42
C ASN A 42 24.33 52.44 16.49
N THR A 43 24.02 52.82 17.73
CA THR A 43 24.89 52.75 18.89
C THR A 43 24.54 51.49 19.63
N SER A 44 25.46 50.53 19.55
CA SER A 44 25.46 49.32 20.36
C SER A 44 25.23 49.68 21.84
N GLY A 45 24.36 48.92 22.53
CA GLY A 45 24.19 49.03 23.98
C GLY A 45 22.94 49.77 24.49
N VAL A 46 22.02 50.19 23.62
CA VAL A 46 20.71 50.71 24.06
C VAL A 46 19.81 49.55 24.49
N SER A 47 19.37 49.54 25.75
CA SER A 47 18.37 48.59 26.28
C SER A 47 17.03 49.30 26.43
N PHE A 48 15.96 48.74 25.85
CA PHE A 48 14.59 49.20 26.10
C PHE A 48 14.05 48.48 27.34
N ASN A 49 13.81 49.21 28.41
CA ASN A 49 13.12 48.69 29.58
C ASN A 49 11.60 48.82 29.36
N GLY A 50 11.01 47.85 28.65
CA GLY A 50 9.57 47.82 28.36
C GLY A 50 9.24 47.14 27.02
N ASN A 51 7.98 47.23 26.60
CA ASN A 51 7.53 46.68 25.32
C ASN A 51 8.08 47.52 24.16
N PHE A 52 8.67 46.87 23.16
CA PHE A 52 8.96 47.51 21.88
C PHE A 52 7.67 47.54 21.04
N ASN A 53 6.96 48.67 21.08
CA ASN A 53 5.75 48.90 20.29
C ASN A 53 6.05 49.85 19.13
N VAL A 54 5.68 49.47 17.92
CA VAL A 54 5.83 50.27 16.70
C VAL A 54 4.42 50.55 16.15
N PRO A 55 3.74 51.63 16.59
CA PRO A 55 2.32 51.86 16.31
C PRO A 55 2.00 52.02 14.82
N THR A 56 2.99 52.45 14.05
CA THR A 56 2.92 52.65 12.60
C THR A 56 4.24 52.25 11.96
N GLY A 57 4.21 51.72 10.74
CA GLY A 57 5.42 51.30 10.00
C GLY A 57 5.68 49.79 10.04
N ASN A 58 6.90 49.40 9.68
CA ASN A 58 7.40 48.03 9.54
C ASN A 58 8.72 47.89 10.31
N VAL A 59 8.99 46.71 10.88
CA VAL A 59 10.26 46.40 11.57
C VAL A 59 11.16 45.57 10.65
N GLY A 60 12.30 46.14 10.27
CA GLY A 60 13.34 45.48 9.48
C GLY A 60 14.55 45.12 10.33
N ILE A 61 14.98 43.85 10.32
CA ILE A 61 16.25 43.40 10.90
C ILE A 61 17.15 42.97 9.73
N GLY A 62 18.27 43.66 9.54
CA GLY A 62 19.17 43.42 8.40
C GLY A 62 18.67 43.94 7.04
N THR A 63 17.60 44.74 7.01
CA THR A 63 17.12 45.46 5.83
C THR A 63 16.69 46.89 6.21
N THR A 64 16.94 47.85 5.33
CA THR A 64 16.51 49.26 5.49
C THR A 64 15.16 49.54 4.83
N SER A 65 14.67 48.62 4.00
CA SER A 65 13.43 48.79 3.23
C SER A 65 12.50 47.58 3.41
N PRO A 66 11.93 47.37 4.62
CA PRO A 66 11.06 46.24 4.88
C PRO A 66 9.72 46.33 4.12
N THR A 67 9.36 45.28 3.38
CA THR A 67 8.10 45.23 2.58
C THR A 67 6.92 44.62 3.32
N SER A 68 7.16 43.98 4.47
CA SER A 68 6.15 43.42 5.38
C SER A 68 6.29 44.02 6.77
N LYS A 69 5.27 43.83 7.63
CA LYS A 69 5.26 44.36 9.00
C LYS A 69 6.46 43.94 9.84
N PHE A 70 6.96 42.73 9.61
CA PHE A 70 8.19 42.22 10.19
C PHE A 70 8.98 41.49 9.11
N GLN A 71 10.21 41.96 8.84
CA GLN A 71 11.11 41.36 7.87
C GLN A 71 12.52 41.20 8.47
N VAL A 72 13.04 39.97 8.43
CA VAL A 72 14.42 39.65 8.82
C VAL A 72 15.17 39.20 7.57
N VAL A 73 16.28 39.86 7.25
CA VAL A 73 17.15 39.55 6.12
C VAL A 73 18.56 39.30 6.63
N GLY A 74 19.18 38.23 6.15
CA GLY A 74 20.56 37.87 6.48
C GLY A 74 21.18 37.04 5.35
N ALA A 75 22.51 36.99 5.31
CA ALA A 75 23.25 36.19 4.33
C ALA A 75 23.62 34.79 4.83
N ASN A 76 23.44 34.53 6.13
CA ASN A 76 23.73 33.24 6.75
C ASN A 76 22.58 32.25 6.54
N ALA A 77 22.87 30.94 6.60
CA ALA A 77 21.85 29.90 6.50
C ALA A 77 20.79 29.99 7.62
N GLU A 78 21.21 30.33 8.84
CA GLU A 78 20.29 30.67 9.93
C GLU A 78 19.93 32.16 9.88
N ILE A 79 18.67 32.44 9.52
CA ILE A 79 18.13 33.81 9.47
C ILE A 79 17.49 34.22 10.80
N THR A 80 16.92 33.27 11.54
CA THR A 80 16.23 33.52 12.81
C THR A 80 16.32 32.31 13.71
N ARG A 81 16.59 32.53 15.01
CA ARG A 81 16.57 31.51 16.04
C ARG A 81 15.59 31.91 17.14
N ILE A 82 14.60 31.07 17.38
CA ILE A 82 13.65 31.21 18.48
C ILE A 82 13.80 29.97 19.35
N THR A 83 14.38 30.14 20.54
CA THR A 83 14.72 29.04 21.44
C THR A 83 13.96 29.19 22.75
N ALA A 84 13.27 28.14 23.17
CA ALA A 84 12.81 28.02 24.54
C ALA A 84 13.85 27.25 25.35
N THR A 85 14.26 27.80 26.49
CA THR A 85 15.24 27.18 27.41
C THR A 85 14.57 26.44 28.56
N GLY A 86 13.23 26.45 28.63
CA GLY A 86 12.47 25.76 29.67
C GLY A 86 12.46 24.23 29.49
N ALA A 87 12.33 23.51 30.61
CA ALA A 87 12.37 22.04 30.65
C ALA A 87 11.19 21.34 29.91
N SER A 88 10.16 22.09 29.52
CA SER A 88 9.01 21.60 28.76
C SER A 88 9.18 21.73 27.25
N GLY A 89 10.27 22.36 26.78
CA GLY A 89 10.43 22.74 25.38
C GLY A 89 9.59 23.96 25.01
N GLY A 90 9.67 24.37 23.75
CA GLY A 90 8.93 25.51 23.20
C GLY A 90 8.14 25.15 21.96
N TYR A 91 7.13 25.95 21.66
CA TYR A 91 6.45 26.00 20.38
C TYR A 91 6.31 27.44 19.92
N GLN A 92 6.26 27.62 18.61
CA GLN A 92 5.86 28.87 17.98
C GLN A 92 4.40 28.75 17.59
N ALA A 93 3.59 29.71 18.03
CA ALA A 93 2.18 29.81 17.66
C ALA A 93 2.03 30.81 16.51
N PHE A 94 1.41 30.38 15.43
CA PHE A 94 1.04 31.20 14.28
C PHE A 94 -0.46 31.42 14.29
N TYR A 95 -0.86 32.66 14.55
CA TYR A 95 -2.24 33.10 14.50
C TYR A 95 -2.51 33.67 13.11
N PHE A 96 -3.41 33.02 12.38
CA PHE A 96 -3.96 33.56 11.12
C PHE A 96 -5.32 34.25 11.35
N ASP A 97 -5.89 34.07 12.55
CA ASP A 97 -7.05 34.77 13.09
C ASP A 97 -6.89 34.97 14.61
N ASN A 98 -7.87 35.59 15.26
CA ASN A 98 -7.85 35.87 16.70
C ASN A 98 -8.30 34.69 17.58
N SER A 99 -8.47 33.49 17.03
CA SER A 99 -9.12 32.37 17.71
C SER A 99 -8.18 31.20 17.97
N THR A 100 -7.64 30.57 16.94
CA THR A 100 -6.95 29.28 17.08
C THR A 100 -5.62 29.29 16.33
N PRO A 101 -4.49 29.14 17.04
CA PRO A 101 -3.19 29.13 16.39
C PRO A 101 -2.88 27.78 15.75
N TRP A 102 -2.00 27.81 14.77
CA TRP A 102 -1.18 26.68 14.36
C TRP A 102 0.10 26.67 15.17
N TYR A 103 0.63 25.49 15.47
CA TYR A 103 1.88 25.37 16.20
C TYR A 103 2.90 24.53 15.47
N ILE A 104 4.16 24.95 15.62
CA ILE A 104 5.35 24.16 15.31
C ILE A 104 6.29 24.20 16.50
N GLY A 105 6.79 23.05 16.94
CA GLY A 105 7.73 23.01 18.05
C GLY A 105 7.87 21.63 18.66
N SER A 106 8.36 21.58 19.89
CA SER A 106 8.52 20.31 20.59
C SER A 106 7.18 19.68 20.98
N SER A 107 7.07 18.36 20.87
CA SER A 107 5.87 17.61 21.26
C SER A 107 5.57 17.70 22.76
N LYS A 108 6.58 17.90 23.61
CA LYS A 108 6.41 18.06 25.07
C LYS A 108 5.74 19.38 25.47
N ALA A 109 5.98 20.45 24.71
CA ALA A 109 5.42 21.76 25.01
C ALA A 109 3.91 21.84 24.67
N THR A 110 3.40 20.82 23.97
CA THR A 110 2.11 20.78 23.30
C THR A 110 1.31 19.51 23.65
N SER A 111 1.96 18.46 24.14
CA SER A 111 1.38 17.18 24.55
C SER A 111 2.32 16.49 25.55
N ALA A 112 1.92 15.36 26.14
CA ALA A 112 2.80 14.58 27.04
C ALA A 112 3.96 13.84 26.31
N GLY A 113 4.45 14.40 25.19
CA GLY A 113 5.47 13.79 24.33
C GLY A 113 6.91 14.12 24.72
N ASN A 114 7.86 13.69 23.90
CA ASN A 114 9.29 13.95 24.09
C ASN A 114 9.66 15.38 23.63
N ILE A 115 10.56 16.06 24.34
CA ILE A 115 11.01 17.41 23.97
C ILE A 115 11.76 17.43 22.62
N ASN A 116 12.28 16.28 22.19
CA ASN A 116 13.04 16.13 20.95
C ASN A 116 12.17 15.81 19.73
N ASP A 117 10.89 15.50 19.91
CA ASP A 117 10.00 15.20 18.78
C ASP A 117 9.41 16.50 18.23
N LEU A 118 9.35 16.62 16.90
CA LEU A 118 8.65 17.70 16.22
C LEU A 118 7.14 17.46 16.26
N TYR A 119 6.40 18.49 16.68
CA TYR A 119 4.95 18.53 16.63
C TYR A 119 4.50 19.64 15.67
N ILE A 120 3.60 19.25 14.77
CA ILE A 120 2.92 20.12 13.81
C ILE A 120 1.43 19.85 13.93
N GLY A 121 0.64 20.89 14.16
CA GLY A 121 -0.82 20.76 14.19
C GLY A 121 -1.54 22.08 14.48
N SER A 122 -2.84 21.95 14.73
CA SER A 122 -3.77 23.04 14.98
C SER A 122 -4.30 22.97 16.42
N GLY A 123 -4.46 24.14 17.07
CA GLY A 123 -4.94 24.39 18.44
C GLY A 123 -5.40 23.19 19.30
N PHE A 124 -4.88 23.05 20.53
CA PHE A 124 -5.29 21.99 21.47
C PHE A 124 -6.79 22.01 21.74
N GLY A 125 -7.43 20.83 21.71
CA GLY A 125 -8.87 20.70 21.94
C GLY A 125 -9.76 21.22 20.81
N THR A 126 -9.18 21.60 19.67
CA THR A 126 -9.95 21.98 18.48
C THR A 126 -10.19 20.77 17.58
N THR A 127 -11.29 20.80 16.82
CA THR A 127 -11.64 19.74 15.85
C THR A 127 -10.98 19.94 14.49
N ASN A 128 -9.80 20.57 14.45
CA ASN A 128 -9.15 20.99 13.22
C ASN A 128 -8.26 19.88 12.63
N ASN A 129 -8.37 19.66 11.32
CA ASN A 129 -7.61 18.63 10.61
C ASN A 129 -6.20 19.14 10.27
N LEU A 130 -5.23 18.23 10.14
CA LEU A 130 -3.94 18.55 9.50
C LEU A 130 -4.08 18.31 7.99
N ILE A 131 -3.77 19.31 7.16
CA ILE A 131 -3.99 19.27 5.71
C ILE A 131 -2.68 19.62 5.00
N PHE A 132 -2.33 18.80 4.01
CA PHE A 132 -1.29 19.08 3.03
C PHE A 132 -1.97 19.34 1.69
N GLY A 133 -1.72 20.51 1.11
CA GLY A 133 -2.33 20.92 -0.15
C GLY A 133 -1.34 21.60 -1.08
N SER A 134 -1.65 21.56 -2.37
CA SER A 134 -0.90 22.24 -3.43
C SER A 134 -1.88 22.77 -4.48
N SER A 135 -1.54 23.91 -5.10
CA SER A 135 -2.38 24.55 -6.13
C SER A 135 -3.84 24.75 -5.72
N GLY A 136 -4.09 25.05 -4.44
CA GLY A 136 -5.45 25.24 -3.90
C GLY A 136 -6.26 23.96 -3.67
N THR A 137 -5.64 22.78 -3.76
CA THR A 137 -6.31 21.48 -3.58
C THR A 137 -5.74 20.70 -2.38
N GLU A 138 -6.59 20.01 -1.63
CA GLU A 138 -6.15 19.07 -0.59
C GLU A 138 -5.56 17.81 -1.25
N GLN A 139 -4.32 17.48 -0.92
CA GLN A 139 -3.62 16.30 -1.42
C GLN A 139 -3.59 15.19 -0.37
N MET A 140 -3.41 15.55 0.90
CA MET A 140 -3.46 14.62 2.03
C MET A 140 -4.05 15.30 3.27
N ARG A 141 -4.76 14.54 4.10
CA ARG A 141 -5.26 15.02 5.39
C ARG A 141 -5.13 13.99 6.51
N ILE A 142 -5.07 14.48 7.75
CA ILE A 142 -5.32 13.69 8.97
C ILE A 142 -6.53 14.30 9.69
N THR A 143 -7.56 13.48 9.88
CA THR A 143 -8.80 13.93 10.52
C THR A 143 -8.65 14.09 12.03
N SER A 144 -9.16 15.17 12.61
CA SER A 144 -9.06 15.44 14.05
C SER A 144 -9.82 14.43 14.91
N THR A 145 -11.03 14.04 14.48
CA THR A 145 -11.95 13.21 15.27
C THR A 145 -11.45 11.79 15.46
N ASN A 146 -10.86 11.19 14.42
CA ASN A 146 -10.49 9.77 14.41
C ASN A 146 -9.04 9.53 13.97
N GLY A 147 -8.32 10.55 13.49
CA GLY A 147 -6.96 10.42 12.95
C GLY A 147 -6.88 9.55 11.70
N ASN A 148 -7.97 9.45 10.93
CA ASN A 148 -7.98 8.82 9.61
C ASN A 148 -7.17 9.66 8.64
N ILE A 149 -6.40 8.99 7.79
CA ILE A 149 -5.58 9.58 6.73
C ILE A 149 -6.37 9.50 5.42
N GLY A 150 -6.53 10.64 4.75
CA GLY A 150 -7.02 10.72 3.37
C GLY A 150 -5.90 11.11 2.43
N ILE A 151 -5.78 10.44 1.29
CA ILE A 151 -4.88 10.77 0.17
C ILE A 151 -5.76 10.93 -1.07
N GLY A 152 -5.75 12.13 -1.65
CA GLY A 152 -6.65 12.49 -2.76
C GLY A 152 -8.13 12.63 -2.38
N THR A 153 -8.46 12.65 -1.07
CA THR A 153 -9.83 12.84 -0.57
C THR A 153 -9.85 13.73 0.67
N SER A 154 -10.86 14.59 0.75
CA SER A 154 -11.20 15.38 1.93
C SER A 154 -12.11 14.61 2.91
N THR A 155 -12.66 13.46 2.52
CA THR A 155 -13.65 12.70 3.31
C THR A 155 -13.31 11.20 3.37
N PRO A 156 -12.25 10.83 4.11
CA PRO A 156 -11.89 9.42 4.29
C PRO A 156 -13.03 8.69 5.03
N THR A 157 -13.75 7.84 4.31
CA THR A 157 -14.90 7.06 4.80
C THR A 157 -14.77 5.60 4.40
N THR A 158 -15.45 4.70 5.11
CA THR A 158 -15.48 3.28 4.78
C THR A 158 -16.86 2.70 5.08
N LEU A 159 -17.25 1.66 4.34
CA LEU A 159 -18.49 0.91 4.57
C LEU A 159 -18.31 -0.19 5.63
N ASN A 160 -17.10 -0.42 6.13
CA ASN A 160 -16.79 -1.47 7.11
C ASN A 160 -17.19 -1.12 8.55
N GLY A 161 -18.22 -0.29 8.73
CA GLY A 161 -18.74 0.15 10.03
C GLY A 161 -17.76 1.04 10.82
N ASN A 162 -17.78 0.89 12.15
CA ASN A 162 -16.93 1.67 13.06
C ASN A 162 -15.47 1.19 12.97
N VAL A 163 -14.67 1.85 12.13
CA VAL A 163 -13.21 1.64 12.10
C VAL A 163 -12.48 2.63 13.02
N SER A 164 -11.51 2.14 13.78
CA SER A 164 -10.73 2.99 14.68
C SER A 164 -9.72 3.88 13.94
N LYS A 165 -9.19 3.39 12.81
CA LYS A 165 -8.25 4.10 11.92
C LYS A 165 -8.44 3.65 10.48
N LEU A 166 -8.31 4.58 9.54
CA LEU A 166 -8.42 4.35 8.11
C LEU A 166 -7.30 5.09 7.37
N ILE A 167 -6.73 4.44 6.35
CA ILE A 167 -5.96 5.09 5.29
C ILE A 167 -6.78 4.96 4.01
N ASN A 168 -7.29 6.07 3.47
CA ASN A 168 -8.12 6.10 2.27
C ASN A 168 -7.37 6.76 1.12
N VAL A 169 -7.16 6.03 0.03
CA VAL A 169 -6.59 6.55 -1.22
C VAL A 169 -7.69 6.68 -2.25
N LEU A 170 -7.92 7.90 -2.76
CA LEU A 170 -8.85 8.17 -3.85
C LEU A 170 -8.08 8.68 -5.07
N SER A 171 -8.31 8.06 -6.22
CA SER A 171 -7.76 8.46 -7.52
C SER A 171 -8.87 8.37 -8.58
N PRO A 172 -8.94 9.30 -9.55
CA PRO A 172 -9.89 9.19 -10.66
C PRO A 172 -9.51 8.09 -11.66
N VAL A 173 -8.33 7.47 -11.51
CA VAL A 173 -7.85 6.37 -12.35
C VAL A 173 -7.50 5.19 -11.44
N ASN A 174 -6.20 4.87 -11.31
CA ASN A 174 -5.71 3.79 -10.46
C ASN A 174 -5.14 4.36 -9.16
N SER A 175 -5.32 3.63 -8.07
CA SER A 175 -4.57 3.81 -6.83
C SER A 175 -3.52 2.70 -6.73
N VAL A 176 -2.24 3.06 -6.74
CA VAL A 176 -1.13 2.11 -6.68
C VAL A 176 -0.34 2.35 -5.40
N ILE A 177 -0.14 1.31 -4.60
CA ILE A 177 0.86 1.29 -3.53
C ILE A 177 2.04 0.47 -4.08
N ASN A 178 3.10 1.16 -4.47
CA ASN A 178 4.29 0.53 -5.07
C ASN A 178 5.33 0.20 -4.00
N PHE A 179 5.82 -1.02 -4.01
CA PHE A 179 6.83 -1.54 -3.10
C PHE A 179 8.03 -2.02 -3.93
N THR A 180 9.20 -1.39 -3.76
CA THR A 180 10.41 -1.69 -4.54
C THR A 180 11.59 -1.97 -3.62
N SER A 181 12.30 -3.06 -3.88
CA SER A 181 13.58 -3.39 -3.25
C SER A 181 14.67 -3.53 -4.32
N ASN A 182 15.89 -3.07 -4.03
CA ASN A 182 17.07 -3.26 -4.87
C ASN A 182 17.99 -4.38 -4.36
N THR A 183 17.54 -5.13 -3.35
CA THR A 183 18.25 -6.28 -2.76
C THR A 183 17.30 -7.46 -2.60
N ALA A 184 17.85 -8.67 -2.49
CA ALA A 184 17.07 -9.86 -2.16
C ALA A 184 16.34 -9.69 -0.81
N GLY A 185 15.08 -10.12 -0.74
CA GLY A 185 14.23 -9.98 0.45
C GLY A 185 12.79 -9.56 0.12
N PHE A 186 12.09 -9.00 1.10
CA PHE A 186 10.71 -8.54 0.94
C PHE A 186 10.68 -7.17 0.27
N ALA A 187 10.02 -7.07 -0.89
CA ALA A 187 9.73 -5.77 -1.48
C ALA A 187 8.67 -5.02 -0.66
N GLY A 188 7.65 -5.75 -0.17
CA GLY A 188 6.60 -5.22 0.69
C GLY A 188 5.94 -6.30 1.54
N VAL A 189 5.55 -5.94 2.76
CA VAL A 189 4.85 -6.81 3.72
C VAL A 189 3.63 -6.08 4.25
N LEU A 190 2.46 -6.72 4.16
CA LEU A 190 1.27 -6.33 4.91
C LEU A 190 1.15 -7.27 6.10
N GLU A 191 1.36 -6.72 7.29
CA GLU A 191 1.39 -7.49 8.55
C GLU A 191 0.16 -7.24 9.40
N PHE A 192 -0.38 -8.33 9.95
CA PHE A 192 -1.52 -8.32 10.85
C PHE A 192 -1.12 -8.84 12.23
N ASN A 193 -1.18 -7.96 13.23
CA ASN A 193 -0.73 -8.20 14.60
C ASN A 193 -1.82 -7.96 15.65
N ARG A 194 -1.70 -8.63 16.79
CA ARG A 194 -2.49 -8.35 18.00
C ARG A 194 -1.58 -8.17 19.21
N THR A 195 -1.69 -7.04 19.89
CA THR A 195 -1.02 -6.78 21.16
C THR A 195 -1.69 -7.54 22.31
N GLY A 196 -0.93 -7.95 23.34
CA GLY A 196 -1.47 -8.59 24.55
C GLY A 196 -1.79 -10.08 24.44
N ARG A 197 -1.34 -10.77 23.38
CA ARG A 197 -1.38 -12.24 23.30
C ARG A 197 -0.12 -12.83 23.94
N SER A 198 -0.25 -13.90 24.74
CA SER A 198 0.91 -14.66 25.23
C SER A 198 1.54 -15.44 24.07
N GLY A 199 2.83 -15.19 23.77
CA GLY A 199 3.56 -15.69 22.59
C GLY A 199 3.83 -14.62 21.52
N VAL A 200 4.12 -15.03 20.28
CA VAL A 200 4.39 -14.12 19.15
C VAL A 200 3.11 -13.36 18.72
N THR A 201 3.27 -12.09 18.36
CA THR A 201 2.19 -11.10 18.11
C THR A 201 1.55 -11.17 16.73
N ARG A 202 2.17 -11.87 15.78
CA ARG A 202 1.73 -12.00 14.37
C ARG A 202 0.67 -13.10 14.23
N TYR A 203 -0.37 -12.83 13.45
CA TYR A 203 -1.36 -13.86 13.11
C TYR A 203 -1.52 -14.09 11.61
N ALA A 204 -1.18 -13.10 10.77
CA ALA A 204 -1.14 -13.26 9.32
C ALA A 204 -0.21 -12.25 8.65
N GLN A 205 0.29 -12.61 7.46
CA GLN A 205 1.01 -11.69 6.59
C GLN A 205 0.70 -11.97 5.11
N PHE A 206 0.71 -10.93 4.30
CA PHE A 206 0.83 -11.01 2.84
C PHE A 206 2.16 -10.40 2.43
N GLN A 207 2.93 -11.12 1.63
CA GLN A 207 4.29 -10.72 1.29
C GLN A 207 4.54 -10.80 -0.21
N GLY A 208 5.21 -9.77 -0.74
CA GLY A 208 5.86 -9.82 -2.05
C GLY A 208 7.38 -9.94 -1.85
N GLN A 209 7.99 -11.00 -2.39
CA GLN A 209 9.40 -11.33 -2.20
C GLN A 209 10.04 -11.74 -3.53
N THR A 210 11.37 -11.69 -3.62
CA THR A 210 12.12 -12.45 -4.64
C THR A 210 12.55 -13.82 -4.11
N ASP A 211 12.58 -14.84 -4.97
CA ASP A 211 13.19 -16.13 -4.66
C ASP A 211 14.74 -16.07 -4.80
N ALA A 212 15.43 -17.17 -4.51
CA ALA A 212 16.90 -17.25 -4.65
C ALA A 212 17.40 -17.16 -6.10
N SER A 213 16.48 -17.16 -7.08
CA SER A 213 16.72 -16.99 -8.52
C SER A 213 16.16 -15.66 -9.05
N ASP A 214 15.84 -14.71 -8.16
CA ASP A 214 15.26 -13.40 -8.45
C ASP A 214 13.87 -13.41 -9.10
N ASN A 215 13.15 -14.53 -9.08
CA ASN A 215 11.76 -14.58 -9.51
C ASN A 215 10.84 -13.96 -8.46
N GLY A 216 9.76 -13.33 -8.90
CA GLY A 216 8.74 -12.78 -8.00
C GLY A 216 7.89 -13.87 -7.34
N LEU A 217 7.66 -13.72 -6.03
CA LEU A 217 6.82 -14.58 -5.20
C LEU A 217 5.74 -13.76 -4.51
N PHE A 218 4.53 -14.29 -4.43
CA PHE A 218 3.48 -13.81 -3.53
C PHE A 218 3.16 -14.89 -2.49
N ILE A 219 3.30 -14.57 -1.20
CA ILE A 219 3.25 -15.58 -0.13
C ILE A 219 2.25 -15.17 0.95
N PHE A 220 1.47 -16.15 1.40
CA PHE A 220 0.48 -16.05 2.46
C PHE A 220 0.95 -16.80 3.70
N TYR A 221 0.99 -16.09 4.83
CA TYR A 221 1.38 -16.67 6.11
C TYR A 221 0.25 -16.56 7.12
N THR A 222 0.11 -17.58 7.96
CA THR A 222 -0.77 -17.55 9.14
C THR A 222 -0.12 -18.24 10.33
N ALA A 223 -0.54 -17.90 11.53
CA ALA A 223 -0.06 -18.52 12.77
C ALA A 223 -1.18 -19.26 13.50
N VAL A 224 -0.83 -20.39 14.14
CA VAL A 224 -1.69 -21.03 15.15
C VAL A 224 -1.58 -20.31 16.50
N ALA A 225 -2.47 -20.65 17.44
CA ALA A 225 -2.40 -20.20 18.83
C ALA A 225 -1.00 -20.42 19.45
N GLY A 226 -0.33 -19.34 19.88
CA GLY A 226 0.94 -19.41 20.60
C GLY A 226 2.19 -19.69 19.75
N ALA A 227 2.08 -19.73 18.42
CA ALA A 227 3.22 -19.92 17.51
C ALA A 227 3.42 -18.70 16.59
N ASP A 228 4.55 -18.69 15.89
CA ASP A 228 4.83 -17.71 14.83
C ASP A 228 4.09 -18.04 13.54
N VAL A 229 4.04 -17.06 12.62
CA VAL A 229 3.47 -17.26 11.29
C VAL A 229 4.31 -18.25 10.49
N THR A 230 3.63 -19.16 9.79
CA THR A 230 4.25 -20.10 8.84
C THR A 230 3.60 -19.95 7.47
N GLU A 231 4.37 -20.20 6.41
CA GLU A 231 3.85 -20.20 5.05
C GLU A 231 2.73 -21.22 4.92
N GLN A 232 1.59 -20.79 4.36
CA GLN A 232 0.46 -21.66 4.05
C GLN A 232 0.25 -21.81 2.55
N ALA A 233 0.54 -20.76 1.77
CA ALA A 233 0.38 -20.74 0.33
C ALA A 233 1.34 -19.75 -0.32
N ARG A 234 1.72 -20.05 -1.57
CA ARG A 234 2.61 -19.26 -2.41
C ARG A 234 2.11 -19.28 -3.84
N ILE A 235 2.33 -18.17 -4.55
CA ILE A 235 2.24 -18.06 -6.00
C ILE A 235 3.63 -17.68 -6.49
N ASP A 236 4.16 -18.46 -7.42
CA ASP A 236 5.46 -18.25 -8.04
C ASP A 236 5.37 -18.43 -9.56
N THR A 237 6.52 -18.40 -10.24
CA THR A 237 6.60 -18.57 -11.70
C THR A 237 6.12 -19.92 -12.21
N THR A 238 5.96 -20.91 -11.33
CA THR A 238 5.47 -22.26 -11.63
C THR A 238 3.99 -22.45 -11.28
N GLY A 239 3.37 -21.50 -10.57
CA GLY A 239 1.94 -21.51 -10.23
C GLY A 239 1.68 -21.38 -8.74
N ILE A 240 0.59 -22.00 -8.26
CA ILE A 240 0.16 -21.94 -6.85
C ILE A 240 0.64 -23.20 -6.12
N THR A 241 1.35 -23.04 -5.01
CA THR A 241 1.80 -24.11 -4.12
C THR A 241 1.35 -23.84 -2.67
N GLY A 242 1.09 -24.87 -1.85
CA GLY A 242 0.66 -24.68 -0.45
C GLY A 242 -0.25 -25.76 0.11
N LYS A 243 -0.78 -25.54 1.32
CA LYS A 243 -1.74 -26.43 2.02
C LYS A 243 -3.17 -26.33 1.47
N PHE A 244 -3.34 -26.17 0.17
CA PHE A 244 -4.65 -26.39 -0.43
C PHE A 244 -4.88 -27.90 -0.55
N PRO A 245 -5.99 -28.45 -0.05
CA PRO A 245 -6.34 -29.82 -0.35
C PRO A 245 -6.69 -29.85 -1.84
N SER A 246 -5.73 -30.21 -2.69
CA SER A 246 -6.09 -30.78 -3.96
C SER A 246 -6.94 -32.02 -3.66
N LEU A 247 -8.02 -32.24 -4.42
CA LEU A 247 -8.87 -33.44 -4.27
C LEU A 247 -8.02 -34.73 -4.31
N PHE A 248 -6.80 -34.63 -4.88
CA PHE A 248 -5.71 -35.59 -4.73
C PHE A 248 -4.37 -34.88 -4.48
N GLN A 249 -3.69 -35.19 -3.36
CA GLN A 249 -2.47 -34.53 -2.85
C GLN A 249 -1.33 -34.37 -3.85
N SER A 250 -1.30 -35.18 -4.91
CA SER A 250 -0.42 -34.98 -6.06
C SER A 250 -1.14 -35.39 -7.33
N SER A 251 -1.56 -34.42 -8.13
CA SER A 251 -2.15 -34.66 -9.45
C SER A 251 -1.25 -34.09 -10.54
N THR A 252 -0.80 -34.93 -11.46
CA THR A 252 -0.10 -34.50 -12.67
C THR A 252 -1.01 -34.73 -13.88
N GLN A 253 -1.02 -33.80 -14.83
CA GLN A 253 -1.93 -33.82 -15.98
C GLN A 253 -1.16 -33.62 -17.30
N ALA A 254 -1.66 -34.22 -18.37
CA ALA A 254 -1.36 -33.89 -19.75
C ALA A 254 -2.67 -33.59 -20.51
N THR A 255 -2.63 -32.62 -21.42
CA THR A 255 -3.78 -32.21 -22.25
C THR A 255 -3.37 -32.07 -23.72
N THR A 256 -4.32 -32.26 -24.62
CA THR A 256 -4.15 -31.95 -26.06
C THR A 256 -5.42 -31.31 -26.60
N SER A 257 -5.26 -30.33 -27.49
CA SER A 257 -6.34 -29.75 -28.30
C SER A 257 -6.25 -30.16 -29.78
N THR A 258 -5.34 -31.08 -30.10
CA THR A 258 -5.13 -31.54 -31.48
C THR A 258 -6.00 -32.75 -31.76
N ASP A 259 -6.84 -32.63 -32.79
CA ASP A 259 -7.63 -33.73 -33.31
C ASP A 259 -6.76 -34.92 -33.70
N ARG A 260 -7.26 -36.12 -33.42
CA ARG A 260 -6.58 -37.34 -33.83
C ARG A 260 -7.50 -38.28 -34.56
N SER A 261 -7.16 -38.51 -35.81
CA SER A 261 -7.79 -39.52 -36.66
C SER A 261 -7.13 -40.89 -36.49
N LEU A 262 -7.92 -41.90 -36.15
CA LEU A 262 -7.52 -43.30 -36.02
C LEU A 262 -8.29 -44.16 -37.01
N GLY A 263 -7.59 -44.64 -38.04
CA GLY A 263 -8.11 -45.68 -38.92
C GLY A 263 -8.24 -47.03 -38.21
N VAL A 264 -8.87 -47.98 -38.89
CA VAL A 264 -9.05 -49.36 -38.40
C VAL A 264 -7.68 -50.00 -38.15
N SER A 265 -7.40 -50.37 -36.91
CA SER A 265 -6.16 -51.03 -36.50
C SER A 265 -6.31 -51.74 -35.16
N ALA A 266 -5.80 -52.97 -35.08
CA ALA A 266 -5.67 -53.69 -33.80
C ALA A 266 -4.53 -53.17 -32.93
N SER A 267 -3.63 -52.35 -33.50
CA SER A 267 -2.46 -51.79 -32.81
C SER A 267 -2.84 -50.58 -31.96
N TRP A 268 -2.22 -50.50 -30.78
CA TRP A 268 -2.34 -49.38 -29.86
C TRP A 268 -1.53 -48.16 -30.30
N THR A 269 -2.08 -46.97 -30.09
CA THR A 269 -1.43 -45.68 -30.39
C THR A 269 -1.42 -44.79 -29.14
N ASP A 270 -0.26 -44.22 -28.81
CA ASP A 270 -0.09 -43.34 -27.64
C ASP A 270 -0.80 -41.99 -27.83
N HIS A 271 -1.82 -41.70 -27.03
CA HIS A 271 -2.61 -40.47 -27.05
C HIS A 271 -2.02 -39.33 -26.22
N LEU A 272 -1.95 -39.53 -24.92
CA LEU A 272 -1.41 -38.59 -23.96
C LEU A 272 -0.47 -39.33 -23.04
N SER A 273 0.59 -38.65 -22.58
CA SER A 273 1.55 -39.21 -21.64
C SER A 273 1.92 -38.17 -20.60
N VAL A 274 2.06 -38.59 -19.34
CA VAL A 274 2.48 -37.74 -18.23
C VAL A 274 3.47 -38.47 -17.32
N THR A 275 4.56 -37.81 -16.95
CA THR A 275 5.59 -38.37 -16.06
C THR A 275 5.46 -37.78 -14.65
N PHE A 276 5.57 -38.64 -13.64
CA PHE A 276 5.46 -38.27 -12.23
C PHE A 276 6.32 -39.19 -11.35
N THR A 277 6.61 -38.75 -10.13
CA THR A 277 7.43 -39.50 -9.16
C THR A 277 6.66 -39.72 -7.87
N THR A 278 6.59 -40.97 -7.43
CA THR A 278 6.02 -41.36 -6.14
C THR A 278 7.14 -41.62 -5.13
N THR A 279 6.96 -41.19 -3.88
CA THR A 279 7.97 -41.36 -2.80
C THR A 279 7.63 -42.49 -1.84
N LYS A 280 6.43 -43.08 -1.97
CA LYS A 280 5.93 -44.19 -1.15
C LYS A 280 5.35 -45.27 -2.05
N VAL A 281 5.32 -46.49 -1.54
CA VAL A 281 4.57 -47.59 -2.15
C VAL A 281 3.08 -47.32 -1.98
N GLY A 282 2.30 -47.40 -3.05
CA GLY A 282 0.88 -47.08 -2.99
C GLY A 282 0.12 -47.36 -4.28
N PRO A 283 -1.22 -47.17 -4.28
CA PRO A 283 -2.00 -47.18 -5.49
C PRO A 283 -1.74 -45.93 -6.34
N ILE A 284 -1.78 -46.09 -7.65
CA ILE A 284 -1.74 -44.99 -8.62
C ILE A 284 -3.07 -44.98 -9.36
N TYR A 285 -3.80 -43.87 -9.25
CA TYR A 285 -5.01 -43.62 -10.01
C TYR A 285 -4.65 -43.02 -11.37
N ALA A 286 -5.27 -43.54 -12.42
CA ALA A 286 -5.22 -42.99 -13.76
C ALA A 286 -6.64 -42.62 -14.19
N GLY A 287 -6.82 -41.43 -14.74
CA GLY A 287 -8.09 -40.97 -15.29
C GLY A 287 -7.87 -40.27 -16.62
N ALA A 288 -8.77 -40.49 -17.57
CA ALA A 288 -8.81 -39.75 -18.81
C ALA A 288 -10.22 -39.31 -19.15
N VAL A 289 -10.32 -38.15 -19.79
CA VAL A 289 -11.54 -37.58 -20.35
C VAL A 289 -11.22 -37.14 -21.77
N PHE A 290 -12.06 -37.50 -22.72
CA PHE A 290 -11.85 -37.18 -24.13
C PHE A 290 -13.18 -36.95 -24.85
N ALA A 291 -13.16 -36.08 -25.85
CA ALA A 291 -14.28 -35.91 -26.77
C ALA A 291 -14.10 -36.75 -28.04
N MET A 292 -15.20 -37.22 -28.60
CA MET A 292 -15.24 -38.04 -29.81
C MET A 292 -16.56 -37.73 -30.52
N THR A 293 -16.54 -37.05 -31.67
CA THR A 293 -17.82 -36.64 -32.30
C THR A 293 -17.83 -36.56 -33.83
N TYR A 294 -17.03 -37.35 -34.57
CA TYR A 294 -17.32 -37.52 -36.00
C TYR A 294 -16.83 -38.84 -36.58
N GLU A 295 -17.79 -39.67 -36.98
CA GLU A 295 -17.55 -41.00 -37.55
C GLU A 295 -18.55 -41.23 -38.68
N SER A 296 -18.05 -41.49 -39.89
CA SER A 296 -18.86 -41.91 -41.03
C SER A 296 -18.86 -43.44 -41.10
N GLY A 297 -19.58 -44.11 -40.18
CA GLY A 297 -19.69 -45.58 -40.16
C GLY A 297 -19.33 -46.23 -38.82
N PHE A 298 -19.16 -47.56 -38.80
CA PHE A 298 -18.90 -48.34 -37.59
C PHE A 298 -17.49 -48.14 -37.05
N VAL A 299 -17.38 -47.75 -35.76
CA VAL A 299 -16.11 -47.77 -35.01
C VAL A 299 -16.26 -48.54 -33.70
N GLN A 300 -15.11 -49.04 -33.22
CA GLN A 300 -14.96 -49.60 -31.89
C GLN A 300 -13.71 -48.98 -31.25
N GLY A 301 -13.89 -47.82 -30.63
CA GLY A 301 -12.83 -47.10 -29.92
C GLY A 301 -12.56 -47.76 -28.59
N GLU A 302 -11.32 -48.19 -28.39
CA GLU A 302 -10.84 -48.80 -27.15
C GLU A 302 -9.69 -47.98 -26.59
N ALA A 303 -9.64 -47.88 -25.26
CA ALA A 303 -8.57 -47.20 -24.54
C ALA A 303 -7.98 -48.13 -23.46
N GLN A 304 -6.69 -47.95 -23.18
CA GLN A 304 -6.02 -48.56 -22.04
C GLN A 304 -4.99 -47.60 -21.45
N PHE A 305 -4.65 -47.80 -20.18
CA PHE A 305 -3.57 -47.10 -19.52
C PHE A 305 -2.34 -47.99 -19.45
N VAL A 306 -1.20 -47.45 -19.85
CA VAL A 306 0.12 -48.06 -19.68
C VAL A 306 0.90 -47.23 -18.68
N LEU A 307 1.22 -47.83 -17.54
CA LEU A 307 2.16 -47.28 -16.58
C LEU A 307 3.53 -47.90 -16.87
N SER A 308 4.51 -47.10 -17.26
CA SER A 308 5.88 -47.54 -17.53
C SER A 308 6.84 -46.93 -16.51
N GLY A 309 7.93 -47.63 -16.17
CA GLY A 309 8.95 -47.12 -15.24
C GLY A 309 9.30 -48.12 -14.15
N ALA A 310 9.33 -47.66 -12.90
CA ALA A 310 9.82 -48.43 -11.74
C ALA A 310 9.12 -49.80 -11.54
N ALA A 311 7.86 -49.91 -11.95
CA ALA A 311 7.15 -51.18 -12.10
C ALA A 311 6.09 -51.07 -13.19
N SER A 312 6.42 -51.50 -14.41
CA SER A 312 5.52 -51.38 -15.54
C SER A 312 4.25 -52.23 -15.39
N LYS A 313 3.08 -51.64 -15.64
CA LYS A 313 1.76 -52.27 -15.56
C LYS A 313 0.86 -51.75 -16.69
N THR A 314 -0.06 -52.57 -17.17
CA THR A 314 -1.05 -52.18 -18.17
C THR A 314 -2.45 -52.49 -17.65
N SER A 315 -3.40 -51.58 -17.86
CA SER A 315 -4.80 -51.81 -17.50
C SER A 315 -5.46 -52.83 -18.42
N GLN A 316 -6.66 -53.30 -18.06
CA GLN A 316 -7.53 -53.90 -19.08
C GLN A 316 -7.96 -52.83 -20.10
N TYR A 317 -8.32 -53.26 -21.30
CA TYR A 317 -8.90 -52.36 -22.29
C TYR A 317 -10.33 -51.99 -21.89
N MET A 318 -10.72 -50.76 -22.18
CA MET A 318 -12.05 -50.22 -21.91
C MET A 318 -12.63 -49.73 -23.23
N ALA A 319 -13.88 -50.11 -23.51
CA ALA A 319 -14.61 -49.58 -24.66
C ALA A 319 -15.01 -48.14 -24.35
N VAL A 320 -14.48 -47.21 -25.15
CA VAL A 320 -14.67 -45.77 -24.95
C VAL A 320 -15.50 -45.13 -26.05
N ALA A 321 -15.54 -45.72 -27.25
CA ALA A 321 -16.42 -45.33 -28.35
C ALA A 321 -17.08 -46.56 -28.99
N GLN A 322 -18.39 -46.52 -29.21
CA GLN A 322 -19.13 -47.55 -29.93
C GLN A 322 -20.19 -46.89 -30.81
N GLN A 323 -20.05 -46.91 -32.13
CA GLN A 323 -21.08 -46.40 -33.04
C GLN A 323 -21.52 -47.48 -34.04
N SER A 324 -22.83 -47.58 -34.25
CA SER A 324 -23.45 -48.36 -35.33
C SER A 324 -23.99 -47.43 -36.42
N ASP A 325 -24.71 -47.97 -37.41
CA ASP A 325 -25.17 -47.35 -38.66
C ASP A 325 -25.96 -46.01 -38.53
N GLN A 326 -26.23 -45.53 -37.32
CA GLN A 326 -26.84 -44.23 -37.04
C GLN A 326 -25.88 -43.39 -36.19
N ASN A 327 -25.61 -42.16 -36.64
CA ASN A 327 -24.81 -41.15 -35.94
C ASN A 327 -25.37 -40.83 -34.54
N ARG A 328 -25.06 -41.67 -33.57
CA ARG A 328 -25.49 -41.61 -32.17
C ARG A 328 -24.24 -41.84 -31.33
N ALA A 329 -23.81 -40.83 -30.58
CA ALA A 329 -22.73 -40.97 -29.61
C ALA A 329 -23.12 -42.05 -28.59
N ARG A 330 -22.49 -43.22 -28.64
CA ARG A 330 -22.56 -44.24 -27.58
C ARG A 330 -21.13 -44.56 -27.17
N GLY A 331 -20.85 -44.48 -25.87
CA GLY A 331 -19.53 -44.76 -25.31
C GLY A 331 -19.23 -43.86 -24.11
N ALA A 332 -18.33 -44.32 -23.24
CA ALA A 332 -17.87 -43.52 -22.10
C ALA A 332 -16.82 -42.53 -22.61
N HIS A 333 -17.12 -41.22 -22.54
CA HIS A 333 -16.19 -40.12 -22.84
C HIS A 333 -15.09 -39.94 -21.77
N ASN A 334 -14.95 -40.95 -20.92
CA ASN A 334 -14.08 -40.97 -19.78
C ASN A 334 -13.73 -42.41 -19.41
N THR A 335 -12.57 -42.58 -18.80
CA THR A 335 -12.09 -43.86 -18.32
C THR A 335 -11.21 -43.64 -17.10
N THR A 336 -11.26 -44.59 -16.17
CA THR A 336 -10.51 -44.53 -14.91
C THR A 336 -9.96 -45.90 -14.59
N TRP A 337 -8.75 -45.96 -14.04
CA TRP A 337 -8.12 -47.20 -13.59
C TRP A 337 -7.30 -46.98 -12.32
N MET A 338 -7.13 -48.03 -11.53
CA MET A 338 -6.28 -47.99 -10.34
C MET A 338 -5.22 -49.08 -10.42
N PHE A 339 -3.96 -48.68 -10.49
CA PHE A 339 -2.83 -49.59 -10.42
C PHE A 339 -2.49 -49.85 -8.95
N GLY A 340 -2.72 -51.08 -8.49
CA GLY A 340 -2.41 -51.48 -7.12
C GLY A 340 -0.92 -51.77 -6.91
N ASN A 341 -0.44 -51.49 -5.69
CA ASN A 341 0.89 -51.86 -5.18
C ASN A 341 2.04 -51.43 -6.11
N CYS A 342 2.10 -50.14 -6.43
CA CYS A 342 3.18 -49.56 -7.21
C CYS A 342 4.30 -49.10 -6.26
N PRO A 343 5.56 -49.58 -6.43
CA PRO A 343 6.70 -49.11 -5.65
C PRO A 343 6.96 -47.61 -5.79
N ALA A 344 7.69 -47.02 -4.85
CA ALA A 344 8.23 -45.67 -5.01
C ALA A 344 9.14 -45.60 -6.25
N GLY A 345 9.07 -44.51 -7.00
CA GLY A 345 9.85 -44.31 -8.21
C GLY A 345 9.19 -43.40 -9.23
N THR A 346 9.90 -43.20 -10.34
CA THR A 346 9.42 -42.42 -11.49
C THR A 346 8.63 -43.30 -12.44
N TYR A 347 7.48 -42.80 -12.89
CA TYR A 347 6.59 -43.45 -13.82
C TYR A 347 6.19 -42.51 -14.95
N THR A 348 5.92 -43.08 -16.12
CA THR A 348 5.20 -42.43 -17.21
C THR A 348 3.88 -43.16 -17.41
N LEU A 349 2.78 -42.45 -17.16
CA LEU A 349 1.44 -42.91 -17.49
C LEU A 349 1.10 -42.48 -18.91
N THR A 350 0.77 -43.45 -19.77
CA THR A 350 0.37 -43.24 -21.15
C THR A 350 -1.06 -43.73 -21.35
N LEU A 351 -1.92 -42.87 -21.91
CA LEU A 351 -3.21 -43.28 -22.46
C LEU A 351 -2.98 -43.79 -23.87
N GLN A 352 -3.25 -45.07 -24.10
CA GLN A 352 -3.23 -45.67 -25.43
C GLN A 352 -4.64 -45.87 -25.94
N VAL A 353 -4.83 -45.65 -27.24
CA VAL A 353 -6.12 -45.74 -27.93
C VAL A 353 -5.98 -46.53 -29.22
N ARG A 354 -7.06 -47.20 -29.64
CA ARG A 354 -7.15 -47.85 -30.95
C ARG A 354 -8.59 -47.87 -31.45
N ASN A 355 -8.74 -47.95 -32.77
CA ASN A 355 -10.01 -48.21 -33.41
C ASN A 355 -10.02 -49.65 -33.93
N ASN A 356 -10.65 -50.55 -33.16
CA ASN A 356 -10.72 -51.97 -33.46
C ASN A 356 -11.97 -52.35 -34.30
N GLY A 357 -12.71 -51.35 -34.80
CA GLY A 357 -13.91 -51.54 -35.62
C GLY A 357 -13.59 -51.79 -37.09
N SER A 358 -14.59 -52.07 -37.93
CA SER A 358 -14.38 -52.49 -39.32
C SER A 358 -14.86 -51.49 -40.39
N GLY A 359 -15.28 -50.27 -40.04
CA GLY A 359 -16.10 -49.45 -40.97
C GLY A 359 -15.81 -47.96 -41.10
N SER A 360 -15.01 -47.32 -40.24
CA SER A 360 -14.71 -45.88 -40.34
C SER A 360 -13.46 -45.44 -39.58
N THR A 361 -13.09 -44.17 -39.75
CA THR A 361 -12.06 -43.47 -38.96
C THR A 361 -12.67 -42.89 -37.69
N TRP A 362 -12.05 -43.15 -36.55
CA TRP A 362 -12.41 -42.55 -35.26
C TRP A 362 -11.63 -41.25 -35.05
N ILE A 363 -12.31 -40.14 -34.73
CA ILE A 363 -11.67 -38.85 -34.46
C ILE A 363 -11.81 -38.51 -32.97
N LEU A 364 -10.67 -38.48 -32.26
CA LEU A 364 -10.57 -37.97 -30.89
C LEU A 364 -10.38 -36.45 -30.88
N ASN A 365 -10.80 -35.81 -29.78
CA ASN A 365 -10.77 -34.37 -29.52
C ASN A 365 -11.64 -33.51 -30.47
N TYR A 366 -12.61 -34.10 -31.17
CA TYR A 366 -13.51 -33.33 -32.03
C TYR A 366 -14.53 -32.54 -31.19
N TYR A 367 -14.58 -31.21 -31.36
CA TYR A 367 -15.44 -30.20 -30.69
C TYR A 367 -15.18 -29.82 -29.21
N SER A 368 -14.49 -30.61 -28.37
CA SER A 368 -14.09 -30.13 -27.03
C SER A 368 -12.84 -29.27 -27.12
N ALA A 369 -12.68 -28.35 -26.17
CA ALA A 369 -11.48 -27.52 -26.14
C ALA A 369 -10.20 -28.37 -25.91
N PHE A 370 -10.27 -29.48 -25.16
CA PHE A 370 -9.14 -30.35 -24.83
C PHE A 370 -9.55 -31.78 -24.42
N ASP A 371 -8.72 -32.77 -24.77
CA ASP A 371 -8.65 -34.09 -24.14
C ASP A 371 -7.66 -34.04 -22.96
N THR A 372 -7.90 -34.84 -21.92
CA THR A 372 -7.16 -34.79 -20.67
C THR A 372 -6.80 -36.18 -20.16
N LEU A 373 -5.54 -36.35 -19.76
CA LEU A 373 -5.02 -37.46 -18.97
C LEU A 373 -4.53 -36.91 -17.62
N TYR A 374 -4.98 -37.49 -16.52
CA TYR A 374 -4.52 -37.12 -15.19
C TYR A 374 -4.20 -38.36 -14.36
N THR A 375 -3.17 -38.25 -13.54
CA THR A 375 -2.77 -39.26 -12.58
C THR A 375 -2.86 -38.67 -11.19
N SER A 376 -3.20 -39.50 -10.20
CA SER A 376 -3.03 -39.13 -8.81
C SER A 376 -2.54 -40.28 -7.95
N TYR A 377 -1.86 -39.95 -6.86
CA TYR A 377 -1.29 -40.92 -5.93
C TYR A 377 -1.42 -40.43 -4.49
N MET A 378 -1.56 -41.37 -3.56
CA MET A 378 -1.66 -41.16 -2.12
C MET A 378 -0.36 -41.55 -1.40
#